data_AF-A0A7V2MVK3-F1
#
_entry.id   AF-A0A7V2MVK3-F1
#
_cell.length_a   1.000
_cell.length_b   1.000
_cell.length_c   1.000
_cell.angle_alpha   90.00
_cell.angle_beta   90.00
_cell.angle_gamma   90.00
#
_symmetry.space_group_name_H-M   'P 1'
#
loop_
_entity.id
_entity.type
_entity.pdbx_description
1 polymer ?
#
loop_
_entity_poly.entity_id
_entity_poly.type
_entity_poly.pdbx_seq_one_letter_code
_entity_poly.pdbx_strand_id
1 'polypeptide(L)'
;MLDGLRYSVSAGAGSWQYRTDLPHGTTLVAVPYGANLLYIARHHQRVYDFLRELVAELGRKLRFDPTQKTFRLSKVRAEEIVDYNLDLLSDSVKPPDPKGLGEMIAADASNQCFLTTPNPYFFAALAEKTPAHQLALFVCSRAPDGRTAARRLEDAGVARVVELGSGVFFNLDEFARA
;
A
#
# COMPACT_ATOMS: atom_id res chain seq x y z
N MET A 1 -12.55 -4.50 12.33
CA MET A 1 -12.67 -3.03 12.17
C MET A 1 -11.84 -2.32 13.25
N LEU A 2 -11.02 -1.36 12.84
CA LEU A 2 -10.15 -0.53 13.70
C LEU A 2 -10.92 0.73 14.13
N ASP A 3 -11.63 0.67 15.25
CA ASP A 3 -12.24 1.88 15.83
C ASP A 3 -11.15 2.85 16.30
N GLY A 4 -11.15 4.08 15.77
CA GLY A 4 -10.32 5.19 16.24
C GLY A 4 -9.29 5.75 15.25
N LEU A 5 -8.97 5.05 14.16
CA LEU A 5 -8.14 5.59 13.08
C LEU A 5 -9.05 6.17 11.99
N ARG A 6 -9.30 7.48 12.03
CA ARG A 6 -10.07 8.18 11.00
C ARG A 6 -9.13 8.82 9.99
N TYR A 7 -9.09 8.29 8.78
CA TYR A 7 -8.59 9.01 7.61
C TYR A 7 -9.80 9.62 6.89
N SER A 8 -9.77 10.92 6.61
CA SER A 8 -10.82 11.58 5.83
C SER A 8 -10.26 12.09 4.51
N VAL A 9 -10.85 11.65 3.41
CA VAL A 9 -10.55 12.12 2.06
C VAL A 9 -11.82 12.77 1.52
N SER A 10 -11.81 14.09 1.32
CA SER A 10 -12.93 14.80 0.70
C SER A 10 -12.61 15.10 -0.76
N ALA A 11 -13.38 14.50 -1.67
CA ALA A 11 -13.31 14.81 -3.09
C ALA A 11 -14.19 16.05 -3.39
N GLY A 12 -13.58 17.15 -3.79
CA GLY A 12 -14.27 18.33 -4.31
C GLY A 12 -13.88 18.58 -5.77
N ALA A 13 -14.85 18.52 -6.68
CA ALA A 13 -14.79 18.99 -8.07
C ALA A 13 -13.43 18.86 -8.77
N GLY A 14 -12.87 17.64 -8.82
CA GLY A 14 -11.67 17.34 -9.63
C GLY A 14 -10.33 17.78 -9.03
N SER A 15 -10.28 18.24 -7.77
CA SER A 15 -9.01 18.46 -7.05
C SER A 15 -8.98 17.68 -5.74
N TRP A 16 -7.88 16.97 -5.51
CA TRP A 16 -7.61 16.33 -4.23
C TRP A 16 -7.01 17.37 -3.29
N GLN A 17 -7.79 17.84 -2.31
CA GLN A 17 -7.30 18.72 -1.25
C GLN A 17 -7.18 17.95 0.07
N TYR A 18 -5.97 17.97 0.64
CA TYR A 18 -5.70 17.45 1.97
C TYR A 18 -6.08 18.50 3.01
N ARG A 19 -6.87 18.08 4.00
CA ARG A 19 -7.31 18.92 5.11
C ARG A 19 -6.65 18.46 6.41
N THR A 20 -6.00 19.38 7.12
CA THR A 20 -5.26 19.14 8.37
C THR A 20 -5.98 19.69 9.60
N ASP A 21 -7.22 20.17 9.46
CA ASP A 21 -8.14 20.51 10.53
C ASP A 21 -8.67 19.25 11.22
N LEU A 22 -7.77 18.52 11.87
CA LEU A 22 -8.07 17.30 12.62
C LEU A 22 -8.22 17.61 14.12
N PRO A 23 -9.13 16.92 14.84
CA PRO A 23 -9.31 17.09 16.28
C PRO A 23 -8.00 16.91 17.07
N HIS A 24 -7.90 17.56 18.23
CA HIS A 24 -6.79 17.35 19.15
C HIS A 24 -6.63 15.86 19.51
N GLY A 25 -5.41 15.33 19.38
CA GLY A 25 -5.10 13.90 19.56
C GLY A 25 -4.96 13.10 18.27
N THR A 26 -5.06 13.73 17.10
CA THR A 26 -4.90 13.03 15.82
C THR A 26 -3.44 12.85 15.44
N THR A 27 -3.04 11.60 15.22
CA THR A 27 -1.70 11.23 14.72
C THR A 27 -1.56 11.66 13.27
N LEU A 28 -0.76 12.69 13.01
CA LEU A 28 -0.42 13.11 11.65
C LEU A 28 0.59 12.13 11.07
N VAL A 29 0.12 11.31 10.13
CA VAL A 29 0.91 10.35 9.36
C VAL A 29 1.11 10.88 7.94
N ALA A 30 2.30 10.68 7.37
CA ALA A 30 2.65 11.20 6.05
C ALA A 30 1.85 10.49 4.95
N VAL A 31 0.94 11.16 4.24
CA VAL A 31 0.05 10.48 3.29
C VAL A 31 0.76 10.23 1.94
N PRO A 32 0.66 9.03 1.34
CA PRO A 32 0.70 7.68 1.90
C PRO A 32 2.16 7.15 1.93
N TYR A 33 2.74 6.99 3.13
CA TYR A 33 4.10 6.46 3.31
C TYR A 33 4.08 5.23 4.22
N GLY A 34 4.66 4.11 3.77
CA GLY A 34 4.58 2.84 4.50
C GLY A 34 5.20 2.85 5.90
N ALA A 35 6.08 3.81 6.21
CA ALA A 35 6.67 3.98 7.54
C ALA A 35 5.62 4.42 8.59
N ASN A 36 4.50 5.00 8.15
CA ASN A 36 3.38 5.34 9.03
C ASN A 36 2.87 4.14 9.81
N LEU A 37 2.88 2.95 9.19
CA LEU A 37 2.38 1.74 9.83
C LEU A 37 3.23 1.36 11.04
N LEU A 38 4.56 1.48 10.91
CA LEU A 38 5.49 1.25 12.01
C LEU A 38 5.37 2.34 13.08
N TYR A 39 5.19 3.60 12.69
CA TYR A 39 4.93 4.69 13.63
C TYR A 39 3.63 4.48 14.43
N ILE A 40 2.53 4.10 13.76
CA ILE A 40 1.26 3.76 14.42
C ILE A 40 1.47 2.57 15.36
N ALA A 41 2.16 1.51 14.92
CA ALA A 41 2.47 0.37 15.77
C ALA A 41 3.27 0.76 17.02
N ARG A 42 4.17 1.75 16.93
CA ARG A 42 4.92 2.24 18.10
C ARG A 42 4.03 2.85 19.19
N HIS A 43 2.88 3.39 18.81
CA HIS A 43 1.98 4.13 19.70
C HIS A 43 0.64 3.41 19.96
N HIS A 44 0.34 2.33 19.25
CA HIS A 44 -0.90 1.57 19.39
C HIS A 44 -0.64 0.06 19.48
N GLN A 45 -0.77 -0.49 20.68
CA GLN A 45 -0.47 -1.90 21.01
C GLN A 45 -1.20 -2.90 20.09
N ARG A 46 -2.49 -2.67 19.81
CA ARG A 46 -3.29 -3.54 18.94
C ARG A 46 -2.73 -3.64 17.52
N VAL A 47 -2.20 -2.54 16.98
CA VAL A 47 -1.57 -2.54 15.65
C VAL A 47 -0.23 -3.24 15.71
N TYR A 48 0.56 -3.01 16.76
CA TYR A 48 1.82 -3.74 16.96
C TYR A 48 1.62 -5.26 17.06
N ASP A 49 0.63 -5.72 17.83
CA ASP A 49 0.32 -7.14 17.97
C ASP A 49 -0.10 -7.76 16.63
N PHE A 50 -0.98 -7.08 15.88
CA PHE A 50 -1.37 -7.51 14.54
C PHE A 50 -0.15 -7.64 13.60
N LEU A 51 0.74 -6.64 13.56
CA LEU A 51 1.94 -6.72 12.71
C LEU A 51 2.90 -7.82 13.15
N ARG A 52 3.02 -8.05 14.46
CA ARG A 52 3.85 -9.11 15.02
C ARG A 52 3.33 -10.49 14.62
N GLU A 53 2.01 -10.70 14.67
CA GLU A 53 1.35 -11.92 14.21
C GLU A 53 1.55 -12.12 12.71
N LEU A 54 1.31 -11.09 11.91
CA LEU A 54 1.51 -11.11 10.46
C LEU A 54 2.92 -11.55 10.06
N VAL A 55 3.96 -10.99 10.70
CA VAL A 55 5.34 -11.39 10.37
C VAL A 55 5.73 -12.75 10.96
N ALA A 56 5.05 -13.20 12.02
CA ALA A 56 5.29 -14.51 12.61
C ALA A 56 4.85 -15.63 11.66
N GLU A 57 3.74 -15.46 10.96
CA GLU A 57 3.29 -16.37 9.89
C GLU A 57 4.35 -16.52 8.78
N LEU A 58 5.17 -15.50 8.57
CA LEU A 58 6.28 -15.50 7.61
C LEU A 58 7.61 -16.02 8.21
N GLY A 59 7.59 -16.57 9.43
CA GLY A 59 8.77 -17.07 10.12
C GLY A 59 9.73 -15.97 10.57
N ARG A 60 9.21 -14.77 10.87
CA ARG A 60 9.98 -13.60 11.29
C ARG A 60 9.46 -13.07 12.64
N LYS A 61 10.24 -12.24 13.31
CA LYS A 61 9.83 -11.56 14.55
C LYS A 61 10.00 -10.06 14.40
N LEU A 62 8.94 -9.29 14.68
CA LEU A 62 9.00 -7.83 14.72
C LEU A 62 9.31 -7.36 16.14
N ARG A 63 10.38 -6.58 16.31
CA ARG A 63 10.81 -6.02 17.60
C ARG A 63 11.09 -4.52 17.46
N PHE A 64 10.83 -3.75 18.50
CA PHE A 64 11.28 -2.35 18.57
C PHE A 64 12.64 -2.28 19.26
N ASP A 65 13.62 -1.63 18.62
CA ASP A 65 14.92 -1.34 19.20
C ASP A 65 14.85 0.05 19.88
N PRO A 66 14.90 0.13 21.22
CA PRO A 66 14.81 1.39 21.94
C PRO A 66 16.04 2.29 21.77
N THR A 67 17.21 1.69 21.46
CA THR A 67 18.48 2.42 21.29
C THR A 67 18.48 3.13 19.95
N GLN A 68 18.15 2.40 18.87
CA GLN A 68 18.08 2.92 17.50
C GLN A 68 16.75 3.61 17.21
N LYS A 69 15.77 3.52 18.12
CA LYS A 69 14.41 4.06 17.98
C LYS A 69 13.70 3.62 16.70
N THR A 70 13.94 2.39 16.26
CA THR A 70 13.38 1.83 15.03
C THR A 70 12.87 0.41 15.23
N PHE A 71 12.06 -0.09 14.29
CA PHE A 71 11.69 -1.50 14.26
C PHE A 71 12.76 -2.36 13.59
N ARG A 72 12.86 -3.59 14.07
CA ARG A 72 13.77 -4.62 13.60
C ARG A 72 12.94 -5.84 13.25
N LEU A 73 13.25 -6.44 12.10
CA LEU A 73 12.74 -7.73 11.74
C LEU A 73 13.84 -8.77 11.98
N SER A 74 13.55 -9.81 12.75
CA SER A 74 14.53 -10.84 13.08
C SER A 74 14.11 -12.18 12.45
N LYS A 75 15.07 -12.92 11.88
CA LYS A 75 14.90 -14.34 11.59
C LYS A 75 15.73 -15.14 12.58
N VAL A 76 15.08 -16.00 13.35
CA VAL A 76 15.74 -16.90 14.29
C VAL A 76 16.01 -18.21 13.56
N ARG A 77 17.28 -18.59 13.49
CA ARG A 77 17.74 -19.92 13.07
C ARG A 77 18.36 -20.62 14.29
N ALA A 78 18.67 -21.91 14.17
CA ALA A 78 19.14 -22.72 15.29
C ALA A 78 20.38 -22.13 16.01
N GLU A 79 21.28 -21.48 15.26
CA GLU A 79 22.55 -20.96 15.80
C GLU A 79 22.73 -19.44 15.63
N GLU A 80 21.82 -18.77 14.92
CA GLU A 80 21.96 -17.33 14.62
C GLU A 80 20.62 -16.58 14.69
N ILE A 81 20.69 -15.32 15.12
CA ILE A 81 19.60 -14.35 14.96
C ILE A 81 20.09 -13.32 13.95
N VAL A 82 19.44 -13.28 12.79
CA VAL A 82 19.71 -12.28 11.77
C VAL A 82 18.69 -11.16 11.90
N ASP A 83 19.17 -9.98 12.28
CA ASP A 83 18.38 -8.76 12.38
C ASP A 83 18.49 -7.93 11.09
N TYR A 84 17.34 -7.47 10.61
CA TYR A 84 17.20 -6.57 9.48
C TYR A 84 16.65 -5.24 9.99
N ASN A 85 17.27 -4.13 9.57
CA ASN A 85 16.70 -2.81 9.77
C ASN A 85 15.45 -2.67 8.89
N LEU A 86 14.41 -2.04 9.42
CA LEU A 86 13.13 -1.93 8.75
C LEU A 86 12.73 -0.46 8.64
N ASP A 87 12.85 0.10 7.45
CA ASP A 87 12.29 1.42 7.14
C ASP A 87 10.83 1.30 6.69
N LEU A 88 10.52 0.27 5.90
CA LEU A 88 9.16 -0.11 5.48
C LEU A 88 8.92 -1.60 5.71
N LEU A 89 7.74 -1.97 6.22
CA LEU A 89 7.39 -3.39 6.41
C LEU A 89 7.38 -4.16 5.08
N SER A 90 6.94 -3.52 4.00
CA SER A 90 6.87 -4.08 2.65
C SER A 90 8.23 -4.49 2.07
N ASP A 91 9.32 -3.88 2.51
CA ASP A 91 10.65 -4.19 1.97
C ASP A 91 11.14 -5.56 2.42
N SER A 92 10.73 -5.96 3.63
CA SER A 92 11.10 -7.24 4.23
C SER A 92 10.01 -8.31 4.13
N VAL A 93 8.76 -7.89 3.87
CA VAL A 93 7.60 -8.75 3.70
C VAL A 93 7.16 -8.68 2.24
N LYS A 94 7.78 -9.50 1.39
CA LYS A 94 7.26 -9.76 0.06
C LYS A 94 6.24 -10.89 0.19
N PRO A 95 4.98 -10.70 -0.24
CA PRO A 95 4.04 -11.80 -0.29
C PRO A 95 4.65 -12.90 -1.18
N PRO A 96 4.67 -14.17 -0.72
CA PRO A 96 5.21 -15.27 -1.50
C PRO A 96 4.45 -15.45 -2.81
N ASP A 97 3.18 -15.05 -2.83
CA ASP A 97 2.33 -14.99 -4.02
C ASP A 97 1.67 -13.60 -4.15
N PRO A 98 2.32 -12.65 -4.87
CA PRO A 98 1.73 -11.33 -5.11
C PRO A 98 0.47 -11.41 -5.98
N LYS A 99 0.31 -12.42 -6.84
CA LYS A 99 -0.90 -12.58 -7.64
C LYS A 99 -2.06 -13.01 -6.75
N GLY A 100 -1.86 -14.07 -5.96
CA GLY A 100 -2.86 -14.58 -5.02
C GLY A 100 -3.33 -13.52 -4.01
N LEU A 101 -2.43 -12.67 -3.50
CA LEU A 101 -2.82 -11.54 -2.65
C LEU A 101 -3.76 -10.56 -3.38
N GLY A 102 -3.50 -10.26 -4.65
CA GLY A 102 -4.36 -9.39 -5.46
C GLY A 102 -5.74 -9.99 -5.68
N GLU A 103 -5.80 -11.30 -5.93
CA GLU A 103 -7.06 -12.04 -6.08
C GLU A 103 -7.87 -12.05 -4.78
N MET A 104 -7.21 -12.24 -3.63
CA MET A 104 -7.85 -12.17 -2.32
C MET A 104 -8.44 -10.78 -2.05
N ILE A 105 -7.69 -9.71 -2.33
CA ILE A 105 -8.17 -8.33 -2.16
C ILE A 105 -9.35 -8.04 -3.10
N ALA A 106 -9.26 -8.45 -4.36
CA ALA A 106 -10.34 -8.25 -5.34
C ALA A 106 -11.63 -8.99 -4.95
N ALA A 107 -11.52 -10.12 -4.25
CA ALA A 107 -12.65 -10.89 -3.75
C ALA A 107 -13.26 -10.35 -2.44
N ASP A 108 -12.54 -9.50 -1.70
CA ASP A 108 -13.01 -8.95 -0.44
C ASP A 108 -13.88 -7.70 -0.64
N ALA A 109 -15.19 -7.91 -0.74
CA ALA A 109 -16.17 -6.84 -0.86
C ALA A 109 -16.41 -6.05 0.45
N SER A 110 -15.78 -6.43 1.57
CA SER A 110 -15.99 -5.78 2.87
C SER A 110 -15.10 -4.55 3.12
N ASN A 111 -14.14 -4.30 2.22
CA ASN A 111 -13.09 -3.32 2.42
C ASN A 111 -12.90 -2.42 1.20
N GLN A 112 -12.36 -1.22 1.44
CA GLN A 112 -11.95 -0.29 0.38
C GLN A 112 -10.44 -0.03 0.51
N CYS A 113 -9.70 -0.31 -0.56
CA CYS A 113 -8.24 -0.20 -0.57
C CYS A 113 -7.77 0.92 -1.52
N PHE A 114 -6.77 1.67 -1.09
CA PHE A 114 -5.99 2.59 -1.93
C PHE A 114 -4.58 2.02 -2.04
N LEU A 115 -4.22 1.53 -3.24
CA LEU A 115 -3.01 0.75 -3.44
C LEU A 115 -2.10 1.44 -4.46
N THR A 116 -0.79 1.42 -4.19
CA THR A 116 0.24 1.69 -5.16
C THR A 116 1.09 0.43 -5.31
N THR A 117 1.44 0.07 -6.54
CA THR A 117 2.22 -1.14 -6.79
C THR A 117 3.11 -0.99 -8.01
N PRO A 118 4.40 -1.33 -7.91
CA PRO A 118 5.26 -1.56 -9.06
C PRO A 118 5.23 -3.01 -9.55
N ASN A 119 4.50 -3.91 -8.87
CA ASN A 119 4.44 -5.33 -9.21
C ASN A 119 3.34 -5.59 -10.26
N PRO A 120 3.69 -6.05 -11.48
CA PRO A 120 2.75 -6.23 -12.57
C PRO A 120 1.74 -7.37 -12.33
N TYR A 121 2.11 -8.40 -11.58
CA TYR A 121 1.24 -9.55 -11.32
C TYR A 121 0.19 -9.24 -10.26
N PHE A 122 0.57 -8.50 -9.20
CA PHE A 122 -0.38 -8.02 -8.20
C PHE A 122 -1.40 -7.05 -8.82
N PHE A 123 -0.90 -6.13 -9.66
CA PHE A 123 -1.75 -5.20 -10.40
C PHE A 123 -2.71 -5.93 -11.35
N ALA A 124 -2.20 -6.86 -12.17
CA ALA A 124 -3.01 -7.60 -13.12
C ALA A 124 -4.11 -8.39 -12.41
N ALA A 125 -3.80 -9.05 -11.28
CA ALA A 125 -4.80 -9.73 -10.46
C ALA A 125 -5.93 -8.80 -10.01
N LEU A 126 -5.60 -7.60 -9.52
CA LEU A 126 -6.61 -6.61 -9.13
C LEU A 126 -7.42 -6.14 -10.33
N ALA A 127 -6.76 -5.79 -11.45
CA ALA A 127 -7.42 -5.26 -12.63
C ALA A 127 -8.36 -6.28 -13.29
N GLU A 128 -7.95 -7.54 -13.35
CA GLU A 128 -8.72 -8.63 -13.98
C GLU A 128 -9.86 -9.14 -13.10
N LYS A 129 -9.68 -9.15 -11.77
CA LYS A 129 -10.65 -9.78 -10.84
C LYS A 129 -11.62 -8.80 -10.19
N THR A 130 -11.27 -7.52 -10.11
CA THR A 130 -12.14 -6.52 -9.50
C THR A 130 -13.23 -6.11 -10.49
N PRO A 131 -14.52 -6.12 -10.11
CA PRO A 131 -15.58 -5.59 -10.97
C PRO A 131 -15.29 -4.15 -11.40
N ALA A 132 -15.46 -3.82 -12.69
CA ALA A 132 -15.06 -2.53 -13.24
C ALA A 132 -15.68 -1.32 -12.50
N HIS A 133 -16.93 -1.44 -12.03
CA HIS A 133 -17.62 -0.40 -11.27
C HIS A 133 -17.07 -0.17 -9.85
N GLN A 134 -16.22 -1.08 -9.35
CA GLN A 134 -15.54 -1.00 -8.06
C GLN A 134 -14.04 -0.69 -8.21
N LEU A 135 -13.55 -0.54 -9.45
CA LEU A 135 -12.15 -0.30 -9.76
C LEU A 135 -11.93 1.11 -10.28
N ALA A 136 -11.00 1.84 -9.67
CA ALA A 136 -10.49 3.09 -10.20
C ALA A 136 -8.98 2.98 -10.40
N LEU A 137 -8.53 3.12 -11.65
CA LEU A 137 -7.12 3.05 -12.01
C LEU A 137 -6.56 4.45 -12.27
N PHE A 138 -5.40 4.73 -11.69
CA PHE A 138 -4.69 5.99 -11.87
C PHE A 138 -3.27 5.71 -12.35
N VAL A 139 -2.87 6.40 -13.41
CA VAL A 139 -1.49 6.40 -13.87
C VAL A 139 -0.80 7.62 -13.28
N CYS A 140 0.24 7.35 -12.49
CA CYS A 140 1.05 8.37 -11.85
C CYS A 140 2.32 8.61 -12.68
N SER A 141 2.57 9.87 -13.05
CA SER A 141 3.75 10.29 -13.80
C SER A 141 4.37 11.54 -13.16
N ARG A 142 5.63 11.83 -13.54
CA ARG A 142 6.31 13.06 -13.12
C ARG A 142 6.13 14.12 -14.19
N ALA A 143 5.48 15.23 -13.84
CA ALA A 143 5.31 16.37 -14.72
C ALA A 143 6.66 17.11 -14.96
N PRO A 144 6.79 17.89 -16.05
CA PRO A 144 8.01 18.63 -16.36
C PRO A 144 8.48 19.59 -15.25
N ASP A 145 7.54 20.13 -14.47
CA ASP A 145 7.79 21.00 -13.32
C ASP A 145 8.19 20.24 -12.04
N GLY A 146 8.33 18.92 -12.13
CA GLY A 146 8.74 18.05 -11.04
C GLY A 146 7.63 17.57 -10.11
N ARG A 147 6.37 17.98 -10.32
CA ARG A 147 5.22 17.50 -9.53
C ARG A 147 4.79 16.10 -9.97
N THR A 148 4.12 15.37 -9.07
CA THR A 148 3.44 14.12 -9.44
C THR A 148 2.08 14.45 -10.03
N ALA A 149 1.82 13.98 -11.25
CA ALA A 149 0.52 14.02 -11.89
C ALA A 149 -0.11 12.63 -11.78
N ALA A 150 -1.41 12.57 -11.45
CA ALA A 150 -2.18 11.34 -11.41
C ALA A 150 -3.38 11.46 -12.35
N ARG A 151 -3.47 10.58 -13.34
CA ARG A 151 -4.54 10.58 -14.35
C ARG A 151 -5.41 9.36 -14.16
N ARG A 152 -6.72 9.56 -13.94
CA ARG A 152 -7.69 8.46 -13.90
C ARG A 152 -7.87 7.90 -15.31
N LEU A 153 -7.90 6.59 -15.44
CA LEU A 153 -8.28 5.92 -16.70
C LEU A 153 -9.80 5.89 -16.83
N GLU A 154 -10.28 6.20 -18.04
CA GLU A 154 -11.67 5.97 -18.45
C GLU A 154 -11.89 4.49 -18.79
N ASP A 155 -13.15 4.08 -18.97
CA ASP A 155 -13.54 2.69 -19.19
C ASP A 155 -12.78 2.02 -20.34
N ALA A 156 -12.55 2.75 -21.45
CA ALA A 156 -11.75 2.26 -22.57
C ALA A 156 -10.28 2.01 -22.18
N GLY A 157 -9.71 2.88 -21.35
CA GLY A 157 -8.36 2.71 -20.81
C GLY A 157 -8.28 1.54 -19.83
N VAL A 158 -9.28 1.36 -18.97
CA VAL A 158 -9.36 0.22 -18.05
C VAL A 158 -9.46 -1.09 -18.83
N ALA A 159 -10.30 -1.15 -19.85
CA ALA A 159 -10.41 -2.33 -20.72
C ALA A 159 -9.08 -2.67 -21.39
N ARG A 160 -8.37 -1.66 -21.90
CA ARG A 160 -7.05 -1.83 -22.51
C ARG A 160 -5.99 -2.32 -21.51
N VAL A 161 -6.03 -1.83 -20.28
CA VAL A 161 -5.17 -2.32 -19.19
C VAL A 161 -5.42 -3.81 -18.93
N VAL A 162 -6.68 -4.22 -18.83
CA VAL A 162 -7.05 -5.63 -18.59
C VAL A 162 -6.59 -6.51 -19.75
N GLU A 163 -6.73 -6.06 -21.00
CA GLU A 163 -6.25 -6.77 -22.18
C GLU A 163 -4.73 -6.97 -22.18
N LEU A 164 -3.97 -5.93 -21.78
CA LEU A 164 -2.52 -5.99 -21.69
C LEU A 164 -2.00 -6.84 -20.52
N GLY A 165 -2.82 -7.02 -19.47
CA GLY A 165 -2.45 -7.73 -18.25
C GLY A 165 -1.15 -7.16 -17.65
N SER A 166 -0.21 -8.03 -17.29
CA SER A 166 1.12 -7.64 -16.79
C SER A 166 1.93 -6.81 -17.79
N GLY A 167 1.63 -6.89 -19.08
CA GLY A 167 2.29 -6.15 -20.15
C GLY A 167 2.06 -4.64 -20.09
N VAL A 168 1.08 -4.17 -19.31
CA VAL A 168 0.79 -2.74 -19.14
C VAL A 168 1.99 -1.94 -18.66
N PHE A 169 2.87 -2.53 -17.84
CA PHE A 169 4.03 -1.83 -17.28
C PHE A 169 5.10 -1.49 -18.32
N PHE A 170 5.13 -2.21 -19.45
CA PHE A 170 5.99 -1.90 -20.59
C PHE A 170 5.37 -0.85 -21.52
N ASN A 171 4.06 -0.60 -21.38
CA ASN A 171 3.27 0.26 -22.26
C ASN A 171 2.64 1.45 -21.49
N LEU A 172 3.22 1.84 -20.34
CA LEU A 172 2.69 2.92 -19.51
C LEU A 172 2.60 4.25 -20.25
N ASP A 173 3.45 4.47 -21.25
CA ASP A 173 3.42 5.67 -22.10
C ASP A 173 2.11 5.80 -22.89
N GLU A 174 1.43 4.70 -23.24
CA GLU A 174 0.09 4.71 -23.85
C GLU A 174 -0.94 5.38 -22.93
N PHE A 175 -0.69 5.32 -21.63
CA PHE A 175 -1.58 5.82 -20.59
C PHE A 175 -1.04 7.08 -19.90
N ALA A 176 0.20 7.48 -20.14
CA ALA A 176 0.78 8.69 -19.56
C ALA A 176 0.53 9.94 -20.42
N ARG A 177 0.25 9.78 -21.73
CA ARG A 177 0.09 10.88 -22.68
C ARG A 177 -1.37 11.16 -23.03
N ALA A 178 -1.83 12.37 -22.70
CA ALA A 178 -2.87 13.15 -23.38
C ALA A 178 -2.61 14.62 -23.05
#